data_AF-A0A949INT7-F1
#
_entry.id   AF-A0A949INT7-F1
#
_cell.length_a   1.000
_cell.length_b   1.000
_cell.length_c   1.000
_cell.angle_alpha   90.00
_cell.angle_beta   90.00
_cell.angle_gamma   90.00
#
_symmetry.space_group_name_H-M   'P 1'
#
loop_
_entity.id
_entity.type
_entity.pdbx_description
1 polymer ?
#
loop_
_entity_poly.entity_id
_entity_poly.type
_entity_poly.pdbx_seq_one_letter_code
_entity_poly.pdbx_strand_id
1 'polypeptide(L)'
;MDIGSWSEYGPTLAGLISLTALETMSQTITRGNDERLTASAATARIVTTMAKSTVIQIGYAERHWAHSSAARSWQRFWGKYERHAETGLFIEYGSDPEQIEKLARAFRKLPQALQEVCLEWRVTFSFSEGFTANGNSSTFYADFSQSTPARVSPHIEIGMVSMQPSFIVPHLTHELSHLYWRSRREYERNEYRSFLRETCQSDCIEVTTYVHDIFLDRQYSCEAIRWMEESFCDTVAILVAPTYPAFNPNSTVDLNVRREAIAGTFGLQLPPRLQIVD
;
A
#
# COMPACT_ATOMS: atom_id res chain seq x y z
N MET A 1 -25.84 9.74 -9.21
CA MET A 1 -26.49 8.42 -9.19
C MET A 1 -25.70 7.60 -8.20
N ASP A 2 -26.31 7.31 -7.05
CA ASP A 2 -25.70 6.68 -5.87
C ASP A 2 -25.06 5.33 -6.15
N ILE A 3 -23.83 5.15 -5.66
CA ILE A 3 -23.19 3.85 -5.55
C ILE A 3 -23.03 3.56 -4.05
N GLY A 4 -23.85 2.64 -3.56
CA GLY A 4 -23.49 1.73 -2.47
C GLY A 4 -23.56 2.25 -1.04
N SER A 5 -24.74 2.10 -0.44
CA SER A 5 -25.05 2.24 0.97
C SER A 5 -24.24 1.34 1.91
N TRP A 6 -23.96 1.91 3.08
CA TRP A 6 -23.46 1.33 4.32
C TRP A 6 -24.29 0.14 4.83
N SER A 7 -23.61 -0.91 5.32
CA SER A 7 -24.17 -1.82 6.32
C SER A 7 -23.09 -2.34 7.25
N GLU A 8 -23.29 -2.09 8.55
CA GLU A 8 -22.54 -2.63 9.69
C GLU A 8 -22.61 -4.16 9.69
N TYR A 9 -21.52 -4.85 10.01
CA TYR A 9 -21.43 -6.06 10.85
C TYR A 9 -19.97 -6.56 10.85
N GLY A 10 -19.33 -6.60 12.01
CA GLY A 10 -17.95 -7.08 12.18
C GLY A 10 -17.85 -8.61 12.29
N PRO A 11 -16.65 -9.18 12.13
CA PRO A 11 -16.33 -10.49 12.68
C PRO A 11 -15.13 -10.49 13.64
N THR A 12 -15.22 -11.43 14.57
CA THR A 12 -14.31 -11.81 15.65
C THR A 12 -13.08 -12.63 15.18
N LEU A 13 -11.94 -12.31 15.81
CA LEU A 13 -10.78 -13.12 16.25
C LEU A 13 -10.51 -14.52 15.64
N ALA A 14 -9.33 -14.67 15.03
CA ALA A 14 -8.38 -15.78 15.14
C ALA A 14 -7.10 -15.36 14.37
N GLY A 15 -5.84 -15.59 14.74
CA GLY A 15 -5.15 -16.25 15.84
C GLY A 15 -3.65 -16.16 15.46
N LEU A 16 -2.82 -15.51 16.29
CA LEU A 16 -1.38 -15.34 16.02
C LEU A 16 -0.62 -16.65 16.31
N ILE A 17 0.18 -17.11 15.36
CA ILE A 17 1.26 -18.07 15.61
C ILE A 17 2.58 -17.31 15.43
N SER A 18 3.27 -17.13 16.55
CA SER A 18 4.63 -16.59 16.66
C SER A 18 5.64 -17.66 16.27
N LEU A 19 6.62 -17.32 15.44
CA LEU A 19 7.82 -18.13 15.22
C LEU A 19 9.04 -17.27 15.55
N THR A 20 9.68 -17.65 16.66
CA THR A 20 10.91 -17.08 17.21
C THR A 20 12.12 -17.41 16.33
N ALA A 21 12.99 -16.41 16.19
CA ALA A 21 14.28 -16.50 15.51
C ALA A 21 15.26 -17.44 16.24
N LEU A 22 16.00 -18.24 15.48
CA LEU A 22 17.15 -19.03 15.95
C LEU A 22 18.43 -18.24 15.65
N GLU A 23 19.04 -17.71 16.69
CA GLU A 23 20.41 -17.19 16.69
C GLU A 23 21.41 -18.35 16.55
N THR A 24 22.28 -18.30 15.54
CA THR A 24 23.45 -19.18 15.48
C THR A 24 24.68 -18.35 15.80
N MET A 25 25.17 -18.51 17.04
CA MET A 25 26.47 -17.98 17.48
C MET A 25 27.60 -18.70 16.75
N SER A 26 28.45 -17.94 16.04
CA SER A 26 29.70 -18.45 15.49
C SER A 26 30.81 -18.31 16.55
N GLN A 27 31.25 -19.44 17.12
CA GLN A 27 32.41 -19.47 18.02
C GLN A 27 33.71 -19.54 17.21
N THR A 28 34.62 -18.62 17.53
CA THR A 28 36.00 -18.60 17.06
C THR A 28 36.81 -19.69 17.78
N ILE A 29 37.28 -20.70 17.05
CA ILE A 29 38.28 -21.65 17.55
C ILE A 29 39.64 -21.28 16.95
N THR A 30 40.59 -20.93 17.81
CA THR A 30 41.99 -20.70 17.47
C THR A 30 42.83 -21.87 17.96
N ARG A 31 43.54 -22.56 17.05
CA ARG A 31 44.96 -23.01 17.15
C ARG A 31 45.25 -24.25 16.32
N GLY A 32 46.43 -24.24 15.68
CA GLY A 32 47.29 -25.42 15.58
C GLY A 32 47.70 -25.82 14.18
N ASN A 33 48.95 -25.49 13.85
CA ASN A 33 49.78 -25.88 12.70
C ASN A 33 49.48 -27.18 11.94
N ASP A 34 49.90 -27.08 10.68
CA ASP A 34 50.36 -28.12 9.75
C ASP A 34 49.36 -28.75 8.76
N GLU A 35 49.91 -28.85 7.54
CA GLU A 35 49.46 -29.58 6.36
C GLU A 35 48.52 -28.89 5.37
N ARG A 36 49.17 -28.48 4.27
CA ARG A 36 48.59 -28.38 2.92
C ARG A 36 47.63 -29.54 2.64
N LEU A 37 46.35 -29.23 2.59
CA LEU A 37 45.39 -29.90 1.71
C LEU A 37 44.80 -28.83 0.80
N THR A 38 45.39 -28.72 -0.39
CA THR A 38 44.74 -28.09 -1.55
C THR A 38 43.53 -28.93 -1.94
N ALA A 39 42.43 -28.74 -1.22
CA ALA A 39 41.12 -29.25 -1.59
C ALA A 39 40.49 -28.29 -2.61
N SER A 40 40.78 -28.56 -3.88
CA SER A 40 39.85 -28.27 -4.98
C SER A 40 38.53 -28.98 -4.66
N ALA A 41 37.57 -28.27 -4.08
CA ALA A 41 36.20 -28.74 -3.97
C ALA A 41 35.24 -27.56 -3.83
N ALA A 42 34.15 -27.65 -4.58
CA ALA A 42 32.99 -26.77 -4.55
C ALA A 42 33.22 -25.36 -5.12
N THR A 43 33.32 -25.33 -6.46
CA THR A 43 32.41 -24.46 -7.22
C THR A 43 31.03 -24.57 -6.58
N ALA A 44 30.69 -23.60 -5.73
CA ALA A 44 29.34 -23.40 -5.27
C ALA A 44 28.53 -23.05 -6.52
N ARG A 45 28.10 -24.09 -7.25
CA ARG A 45 26.81 -24.05 -7.92
C ARG A 45 25.83 -23.79 -6.81
N ILE A 46 25.61 -22.52 -6.52
CA ILE A 46 24.34 -22.05 -6.00
C ILE A 46 23.36 -22.48 -7.08
N VAL A 47 22.88 -23.71 -6.96
CA VAL A 47 21.60 -24.10 -7.50
C VAL A 47 20.64 -23.25 -6.68
N THR A 48 20.47 -22.00 -7.11
CA THR A 48 19.29 -21.23 -6.77
C THR A 48 18.18 -22.04 -7.38
N THR A 49 17.62 -22.96 -6.60
CA THR A 49 16.33 -23.56 -6.88
C THR A 49 15.42 -22.36 -7.06
N MET A 50 15.18 -21.97 -8.32
CA MET A 50 14.27 -20.89 -8.63
C MET A 50 12.97 -21.29 -7.97
N ALA A 51 12.60 -20.56 -6.91
CA ALA A 51 11.35 -20.81 -6.21
C ALA A 51 10.28 -20.88 -7.28
N LYS A 52 9.56 -22.01 -7.34
CA LYS A 52 8.55 -22.25 -8.37
C LYS A 52 7.64 -21.02 -8.38
N SER A 53 7.58 -20.33 -9.52
CA SER A 53 6.73 -19.16 -9.68
C SER A 53 5.32 -19.50 -9.23
N THR A 54 4.82 -18.75 -8.23
CA THR A 54 3.47 -18.92 -7.71
C THR A 54 2.55 -18.03 -8.53
N VAL A 55 1.82 -18.64 -9.47
CA VAL A 55 0.78 -17.96 -10.24
C VAL A 55 -0.58 -18.22 -9.61
N ILE A 56 -1.38 -17.17 -9.43
CA ILE A 56 -2.78 -17.26 -9.01
C ILE A 56 -3.69 -16.86 -10.17
N GLN A 57 -4.88 -17.47 -10.20
CA GLN A 57 -5.95 -17.07 -11.10
C GLN A 57 -6.98 -16.29 -10.30
N ILE A 58 -7.33 -15.09 -10.78
CA ILE A 58 -8.43 -14.28 -10.26
C ILE A 58 -9.52 -14.28 -11.31
N GLY A 59 -10.73 -14.66 -10.93
CA GLY A 59 -11.93 -14.56 -11.75
C GLY A 59 -13.11 -14.04 -10.93
N TYR A 60 -14.31 -14.37 -11.39
CA TYR A 60 -15.55 -13.94 -10.76
C TYR A 60 -15.67 -14.33 -9.28
N ALA A 61 -15.25 -15.56 -8.92
CA ALA A 61 -15.38 -16.09 -7.57
C ALA A 61 -14.48 -15.35 -6.56
N GLU A 62 -13.30 -14.92 -7.00
CA GLU A 62 -12.35 -14.19 -6.16
C GLU A 62 -12.65 -12.69 -6.16
N ARG A 63 -13.12 -12.13 -7.28
CA ARG A 63 -13.29 -10.69 -7.49
C ARG A 63 -14.69 -10.36 -8.01
N HIS A 64 -15.68 -10.48 -7.12
CA HIS A 64 -17.08 -10.22 -7.44
C HIS A 64 -17.37 -8.76 -7.79
N TRP A 65 -16.67 -7.80 -7.16
CA TRP A 65 -16.90 -6.38 -7.39
C TRP A 65 -16.62 -5.95 -8.85
N ALA A 66 -15.78 -6.71 -9.58
CA ALA A 66 -15.49 -6.48 -10.99
C ALA A 66 -16.60 -6.99 -11.95
N HIS A 67 -17.64 -7.66 -11.43
CA HIS A 67 -18.71 -8.25 -12.24
C HIS A 67 -19.86 -7.29 -12.57
N SER A 68 -20.01 -6.18 -11.85
CA SER A 68 -21.23 -5.37 -11.92
C SER A 68 -21.59 -4.97 -13.36
N SER A 69 -22.88 -5.02 -13.70
CA SER A 69 -23.40 -4.81 -15.06
C SER A 69 -23.11 -3.42 -15.64
N ALA A 70 -22.79 -2.44 -14.78
CA ALA A 70 -22.36 -1.11 -15.17
C ALA A 70 -20.87 -1.02 -15.56
N ALA A 71 -20.06 -2.05 -15.26
CA ALA A 71 -18.61 -1.98 -15.31
C ALA A 71 -17.96 -3.23 -15.92
N ARG A 72 -18.38 -3.65 -17.13
CA ARG A 72 -17.61 -4.64 -17.92
C ARG A 72 -16.13 -4.23 -18.08
N SER A 73 -15.83 -2.93 -18.02
CA SER A 73 -14.48 -2.39 -17.99
C SER A 73 -13.62 -2.90 -16.83
N TRP A 74 -14.21 -3.33 -15.71
CA TRP A 74 -13.49 -3.83 -14.54
C TRP A 74 -13.19 -5.33 -14.61
N GLN A 75 -13.83 -6.07 -15.51
CA GLN A 75 -13.51 -7.48 -15.77
C GLN A 75 -12.08 -7.67 -16.30
N ARG A 76 -11.44 -6.58 -16.78
CA ARG A 76 -10.01 -6.57 -17.13
C ARG A 76 -9.10 -6.91 -15.95
N PHE A 77 -9.58 -6.76 -14.72
CA PHE A 77 -8.85 -7.15 -13.52
C PHE A 77 -9.01 -8.65 -13.21
N TRP A 78 -9.66 -9.44 -14.06
CA TRP A 78 -9.57 -10.89 -13.99
C TRP A 78 -8.40 -11.38 -14.83
N GLY A 79 -7.74 -12.45 -14.39
CA GLY A 79 -6.58 -12.95 -15.08
C GLY A 79 -5.62 -13.71 -14.18
N LYS A 80 -4.41 -13.90 -14.69
CA LYS A 80 -3.32 -14.54 -13.98
C LYS A 80 -2.44 -13.48 -13.35
N TYR A 81 -2.05 -13.70 -12.10
CA TYR A 81 -1.09 -12.85 -11.39
C TYR A 81 0.05 -13.72 -10.88
N GLU A 82 1.27 -13.31 -11.18
CA GLU A 82 2.49 -13.99 -10.81
C GLU A 82 3.12 -13.34 -9.59
N ARG A 83 3.53 -14.16 -8.62
CA ARG A 83 4.24 -13.67 -7.44
C ARG A 83 5.67 -13.29 -7.81
N HIS A 84 5.98 -12.00 -7.72
CA HIS A 84 7.33 -11.50 -7.85
C HIS A 84 8.21 -12.05 -6.73
N ALA A 85 9.31 -12.71 -7.09
CA ALA A 85 10.09 -13.52 -6.16
C ALA A 85 10.70 -12.71 -5.00
N GLU A 86 11.18 -11.50 -5.29
CA GLU A 86 11.94 -10.70 -4.32
C GLU A 86 11.07 -9.87 -3.39
N THR A 87 9.89 -9.42 -3.85
CA THR A 87 9.00 -8.57 -3.05
C THR A 87 7.77 -9.31 -2.55
N GLY A 88 7.42 -10.45 -3.15
CA GLY A 88 6.21 -11.20 -2.83
C GLY A 88 4.91 -10.62 -3.41
N LEU A 89 4.98 -9.52 -4.16
CA LEU A 89 3.82 -8.89 -4.82
C LEU A 89 3.22 -9.81 -5.88
N PHE A 90 1.90 -9.81 -6.04
CA PHE A 90 1.24 -10.49 -7.15
C PHE A 90 1.02 -9.50 -8.30
N ILE A 91 1.70 -9.67 -9.42
CA ILE A 91 1.67 -8.74 -10.56
C ILE A 91 1.06 -9.44 -11.77
N GLU A 92 0.29 -8.72 -12.58
CA GLU A 92 -0.37 -9.26 -13.77
C GLU A 92 0.64 -10.03 -14.65
N TYR A 93 0.26 -11.26 -15.01
CA TYR A 93 1.11 -12.16 -15.76
C TYR A 93 1.43 -11.60 -17.15
N GLY A 94 2.72 -11.60 -17.51
CA GLY A 94 3.19 -11.04 -18.79
C GLY A 94 3.40 -9.53 -18.78
N SER A 95 3.32 -8.86 -17.62
CA SER A 95 3.70 -7.46 -17.48
C SER A 95 5.17 -7.23 -17.88
N ASP A 96 5.46 -6.03 -18.36
CA ASP A 96 6.81 -5.61 -18.74
C ASP A 96 7.80 -5.71 -17.55
N PRO A 97 8.91 -6.46 -17.68
CA PRO A 97 9.93 -6.58 -16.64
C PRO A 97 10.46 -5.23 -16.12
N GLU A 98 10.57 -4.21 -16.97
CA GLU A 98 11.05 -2.89 -16.53
C GLU A 98 10.06 -2.23 -15.56
N GLN A 99 8.76 -2.37 -15.82
CA GLN A 99 7.69 -1.85 -14.97
C GLN A 99 7.64 -2.61 -13.63
N ILE A 100 7.77 -3.94 -13.68
CA ILE A 100 7.86 -4.80 -12.48
C ILE A 100 9.03 -4.33 -11.59
N GLU A 101 10.21 -4.12 -12.18
CA GLU A 101 11.39 -3.72 -11.43
C GLU A 101 11.24 -2.32 -10.80
N LYS A 102 10.66 -1.37 -11.52
CA LYS A 102 10.34 -0.03 -10.99
C LYS A 102 9.38 -0.13 -9.79
N LEU A 103 8.30 -0.90 -9.93
CA LEU A 103 7.34 -1.15 -8.85
C LEU A 103 8.02 -1.82 -7.65
N ALA A 104 8.84 -2.85 -7.87
CA ALA A 104 9.55 -3.56 -6.82
C ALA A 104 10.50 -2.64 -6.04
N ARG A 105 11.23 -1.77 -6.73
CA ARG A 105 12.09 -0.76 -6.09
C ARG A 105 11.28 0.27 -5.30
N ALA A 106 10.15 0.73 -5.83
CA ALA A 106 9.29 1.67 -5.13
C ALA A 106 8.69 1.05 -3.86
N PHE A 107 8.19 -0.19 -3.96
CA PHE A 107 7.58 -0.92 -2.85
C PHE A 107 8.53 -1.07 -1.65
N ARG A 108 9.81 -1.36 -1.89
CA ARG A 108 10.82 -1.47 -0.82
C ARG A 108 11.08 -0.16 -0.06
N LYS A 109 10.73 1.00 -0.63
CA LYS A 109 10.89 2.31 0.00
C LYS A 109 9.72 2.68 0.92
N LEU A 110 8.62 1.93 0.86
CA LEU A 110 7.44 2.21 1.66
C LEU A 110 7.68 1.88 3.14
N PRO A 111 6.92 2.50 4.07
CA PRO A 111 6.87 2.06 5.46
C PRO A 111 6.58 0.56 5.58
N GLN A 112 7.28 -0.12 6.49
CA GLN A 112 7.17 -1.57 6.67
C GLN A 112 5.72 -2.03 6.87
N ALA A 113 4.93 -1.32 7.67
CA ALA A 113 3.53 -1.66 7.91
C ALA A 113 2.66 -1.63 6.63
N LEU A 114 2.97 -0.76 5.66
CA LEU A 114 2.29 -0.74 4.35
C LEU A 114 2.72 -1.92 3.47
N GLN A 115 4.00 -2.31 3.55
CA GLN A 115 4.49 -3.51 2.86
C GLN A 115 3.83 -4.77 3.43
N GLU A 116 3.76 -4.88 4.76
CA GLU A 116 3.16 -6.02 5.46
C GLU A 116 1.68 -6.17 5.13
N VAL A 117 0.88 -5.10 5.22
CA VAL A 117 -0.55 -5.18 4.89
C VAL A 117 -0.77 -5.54 3.42
N CYS A 118 0.08 -5.03 2.51
CA CYS A 118 0.01 -5.38 1.09
C CYS A 118 0.21 -6.88 0.86
N LEU A 119 1.17 -7.49 1.57
CA LEU A 119 1.49 -8.91 1.43
C LEU A 119 0.47 -9.81 2.14
N GLU A 120 0.03 -9.41 3.34
CA GLU A 120 -1.02 -10.10 4.11
C GLU A 120 -2.31 -10.21 3.29
N TRP A 121 -2.72 -9.11 2.68
CA TRP A 121 -3.94 -9.05 1.85
C TRP A 121 -3.73 -9.53 0.42
N ARG A 122 -2.51 -9.98 0.08
CA ARG A 122 -2.13 -10.51 -1.24
C ARG A 122 -2.58 -9.59 -2.38
N VAL A 123 -2.35 -8.28 -2.21
CA VAL A 123 -2.75 -7.27 -3.18
C VAL A 123 -2.18 -7.62 -4.55
N THR A 124 -3.04 -7.48 -5.55
CA THR A 124 -2.66 -7.70 -6.95
C THR A 124 -2.40 -6.38 -7.66
N PHE A 125 -1.48 -6.37 -8.62
CA PHE A 125 -1.07 -5.18 -9.35
C PHE A 125 -1.24 -5.36 -10.86
N SER A 126 -1.73 -4.33 -11.54
CA SER A 126 -1.74 -4.24 -13.00
C SER A 126 -1.25 -2.87 -13.46
N PHE A 127 -0.96 -2.75 -14.75
CA PHE A 127 -0.47 -1.53 -15.37
C PHE A 127 -1.43 -1.05 -16.45
N SER A 128 -1.54 0.27 -16.62
CA SER A 128 -2.30 0.88 -17.72
C SER A 128 -1.44 1.87 -18.50
N GLU A 129 -1.55 1.86 -19.84
CA GLU A 129 -0.74 2.70 -20.72
C GLU A 129 -0.94 4.21 -20.47
N GLY A 130 -2.13 4.60 -19.99
CA GLY A 130 -2.48 5.99 -19.66
C GLY A 130 -2.95 6.12 -18.21
N PHE A 131 -4.17 6.63 -18.04
CA PHE A 131 -4.86 6.65 -16.75
C PHE A 131 -5.48 5.28 -16.43
N THR A 132 -5.75 5.05 -15.15
CA THR A 132 -6.47 3.86 -14.67
C THR A 132 -7.89 3.79 -15.22
N ALA A 133 -8.57 2.66 -15.04
CA ALA A 133 -9.97 2.49 -15.40
C ALA A 133 -10.91 3.51 -14.72
N ASN A 134 -10.50 4.11 -13.60
CA ASN A 134 -11.22 5.18 -12.91
C ASN A 134 -10.78 6.60 -13.33
N GLY A 135 -9.86 6.73 -14.29
CA GLY A 135 -9.38 8.02 -14.80
C GLY A 135 -8.28 8.69 -13.97
N ASN A 136 -7.75 8.01 -12.94
CA ASN A 136 -6.70 8.54 -12.07
C ASN A 136 -5.31 8.06 -12.53
N SER A 137 -4.24 8.65 -11.97
CA SER A 137 -2.86 8.19 -12.23
C SER A 137 -2.59 6.81 -11.63
N SER A 138 -3.18 6.52 -10.48
CA SER A 138 -3.21 5.21 -9.80
C SER A 138 -4.57 5.03 -9.15
N THR A 139 -4.97 3.80 -8.85
CA THR A 139 -6.25 3.55 -8.17
C THR A 139 -6.21 2.23 -7.43
N PHE A 140 -6.65 2.28 -6.18
CA PHE A 140 -7.00 1.14 -5.34
C PHE A 140 -8.46 0.72 -5.54
N TYR A 141 -8.66 -0.57 -5.81
CA TYR A 141 -9.98 -1.19 -5.95
C TYR A 141 -10.11 -2.33 -4.93
N ALA A 142 -11.19 -2.32 -4.16
CA ALA A 142 -11.51 -3.37 -3.21
C ALA A 142 -12.98 -3.25 -2.76
N ASP A 143 -13.55 -4.35 -2.30
CA ASP A 143 -14.89 -4.37 -1.71
C ASP A 143 -14.83 -4.80 -0.24
N PHE A 144 -14.74 -3.83 0.66
CA PHE A 144 -14.73 -4.07 2.11
C PHE A 144 -16.12 -4.33 2.71
N SER A 145 -17.20 -4.38 1.91
CA SER A 145 -18.48 -4.90 2.39
C SER A 145 -18.46 -6.44 2.55
N GLN A 146 -17.46 -7.11 1.97
CA GLN A 146 -17.32 -8.55 2.06
C GLN A 146 -16.80 -8.99 3.44
N SER A 147 -17.39 -10.06 3.97
CA SER A 147 -17.06 -10.58 5.30
C SER A 147 -15.76 -11.39 5.35
N THR A 148 -15.20 -11.78 4.21
CA THR A 148 -13.96 -12.55 4.14
C THR A 148 -12.86 -11.80 3.39
N PRO A 149 -11.63 -11.72 3.92
CA PRO A 149 -10.51 -11.04 3.26
C PRO A 149 -10.26 -11.52 1.82
N ALA A 150 -10.48 -12.83 1.57
CA ALA A 150 -10.34 -13.42 0.25
C ALA A 150 -11.30 -12.82 -0.80
N ARG A 151 -12.49 -12.36 -0.39
CA ARG A 151 -13.50 -11.76 -1.28
C ARG A 151 -13.37 -10.25 -1.41
N VAL A 152 -12.67 -9.59 -0.48
CA VAL A 152 -12.29 -8.18 -0.63
C VAL A 152 -11.41 -8.00 -1.87
N SER A 153 -10.47 -8.95 -2.07
CA SER A 153 -9.64 -9.10 -3.28
C SER A 153 -9.06 -7.78 -3.81
N PRO A 154 -8.21 -7.12 -3.01
CA PRO A 154 -7.69 -5.81 -3.34
C PRO A 154 -6.82 -5.82 -4.60
N HIS A 155 -6.93 -4.76 -5.37
CA HIS A 155 -6.20 -4.54 -6.59
C HIS A 155 -5.71 -3.10 -6.67
N ILE A 156 -4.48 -2.89 -7.13
CA ILE A 156 -3.96 -1.57 -7.48
C ILE A 156 -3.64 -1.57 -8.97
N GLU A 157 -4.24 -0.64 -9.71
CA GLU A 157 -3.86 -0.34 -11.09
C GLU A 157 -2.95 0.89 -11.09
N ILE A 158 -1.82 0.78 -11.79
CA ILE A 158 -0.84 1.87 -11.89
C ILE A 158 -0.80 2.35 -13.34
N GLY A 159 -1.22 3.59 -13.57
CA GLY A 159 -1.04 4.27 -14.85
C GLY A 159 0.41 4.62 -15.12
N MET A 160 0.83 4.64 -16.38
CA MET A 160 2.23 4.95 -16.75
C MET A 160 2.68 6.34 -16.29
N VAL A 161 1.76 7.29 -16.10
CA VAL A 161 2.05 8.59 -15.49
C VAL A 161 2.63 8.43 -14.08
N SER A 162 2.14 7.46 -13.30
CA SER A 162 2.63 7.13 -11.97
C SER A 162 3.99 6.45 -11.98
N MET A 163 4.42 5.85 -13.10
CA MET A 163 5.68 5.11 -13.18
C MET A 163 6.92 6.00 -13.25
N GLN A 164 6.75 7.32 -13.29
CA GLN A 164 7.87 8.25 -13.25
C GLN A 164 8.53 8.27 -11.86
N PRO A 165 9.84 8.57 -11.77
CA PRO A 165 10.58 8.52 -10.50
C PRO A 165 10.00 9.38 -9.38
N SER A 166 9.41 10.54 -9.72
CA SER A 166 8.80 11.48 -8.78
C SER A 166 7.41 11.06 -8.28
N PHE A 167 6.74 10.13 -8.97
CA PHE A 167 5.34 9.80 -8.73
C PHE A 167 5.14 8.38 -8.18
N ILE A 168 6.01 7.43 -8.53
CA ILE A 168 5.74 6.02 -8.21
C ILE A 168 5.68 5.73 -6.71
N VAL A 169 6.58 6.31 -5.92
CA VAL A 169 6.59 6.13 -4.46
C VAL A 169 5.39 6.80 -3.80
N PRO A 170 5.10 8.11 -4.00
CA PRO A 170 3.95 8.74 -3.36
C PRO A 170 2.61 8.14 -3.80
N HIS A 171 2.41 7.84 -5.09
CA HIS A 171 1.16 7.24 -5.56
C HIS A 171 0.98 5.83 -4.98
N LEU A 172 2.01 4.99 -5.01
CA LEU A 172 1.92 3.66 -4.39
C LEU A 172 1.67 3.74 -2.87
N THR A 173 2.26 4.73 -2.20
CA THR A 173 2.04 4.99 -0.77
C THR A 173 0.60 5.38 -0.51
N HIS A 174 0.04 6.30 -1.31
CA HIS A 174 -1.35 6.73 -1.23
C HIS A 174 -2.31 5.54 -1.40
N GLU A 175 -2.15 4.74 -2.47
CA GLU A 175 -3.06 3.61 -2.72
C GLU A 175 -2.98 2.53 -1.63
N LEU A 176 -1.79 2.23 -1.12
CA LEU A 176 -1.63 1.28 -0.01
C LEU A 176 -2.10 1.86 1.33
N SER A 177 -2.15 3.18 1.46
CA SER A 177 -2.74 3.84 2.63
C SER A 177 -4.25 3.66 2.68
N HIS A 178 -4.95 3.61 1.54
CA HIS A 178 -6.36 3.22 1.50
C HIS A 178 -6.58 1.82 2.06
N LEU A 179 -5.78 0.84 1.61
CA LEU A 179 -5.82 -0.52 2.15
C LEU A 179 -5.55 -0.52 3.66
N TYR A 180 -4.50 0.18 4.09
CA TYR A 180 -4.12 0.25 5.48
C TYR A 180 -5.27 0.82 6.34
N TRP A 181 -5.79 1.99 5.97
CA TRP A 181 -6.94 2.64 6.61
C TRP A 181 -8.17 1.73 6.72
N ARG A 182 -8.55 1.07 5.61
CA ARG A 182 -9.73 0.20 5.57
C ARG A 182 -9.53 -1.11 6.33
N SER A 183 -8.29 -1.58 6.48
CA SER A 183 -7.96 -2.75 7.30
C SER A 183 -8.00 -2.47 8.81
N ARG A 184 -8.00 -1.20 9.23
CA ARG A 184 -8.06 -0.83 10.65
C ARG A 184 -9.45 -1.08 11.25
N ARG A 185 -9.54 -1.02 12.57
CA ARG A 185 -10.82 -1.12 13.28
C ARG A 185 -11.59 0.19 13.18
N GLU A 186 -12.91 0.10 13.24
CA GLU A 186 -13.77 1.30 13.11
C GLU A 186 -13.53 2.33 14.22
N TYR A 187 -13.21 1.89 15.44
CA TYR A 187 -12.89 2.83 16.52
C TYR A 187 -11.60 3.61 16.25
N GLU A 188 -10.57 2.98 15.67
CA GLU A 188 -9.30 3.64 15.32
C GLU A 188 -9.55 4.69 14.23
N ARG A 189 -10.33 4.34 13.21
CA ARG A 189 -10.77 5.32 12.21
C ARG A 189 -11.55 6.47 12.84
N ASN A 190 -12.50 6.18 13.73
CA ASN A 190 -13.31 7.21 14.39
C ASN A 190 -12.51 8.14 15.31
N GLU A 191 -11.48 7.63 15.95
CA GLU A 191 -10.51 8.42 16.72
C GLU A 191 -9.78 9.40 15.79
N TYR A 192 -9.22 8.92 14.68
CA TYR A 192 -8.55 9.79 13.71
C TYR A 192 -9.50 10.80 13.05
N ARG A 193 -10.73 10.39 12.73
CA ARG A 193 -11.78 11.29 12.20
C ARG A 193 -12.11 12.40 13.19
N SER A 194 -12.16 12.10 14.49
CA SER A 194 -12.38 13.10 15.54
C SER A 194 -11.20 14.08 15.59
N PHE A 195 -9.96 13.56 15.58
CA PHE A 195 -8.75 14.38 15.49
C PHE A 195 -8.77 15.33 14.28
N LEU A 196 -9.15 14.86 13.08
CA LEU A 196 -9.26 15.71 11.89
C LEU A 196 -10.32 16.81 12.05
N ARG A 197 -11.47 16.51 12.66
CA ARG A 197 -12.52 17.53 12.93
C ARG A 197 -12.06 18.60 13.91
N GLU A 198 -11.25 18.23 14.88
CA GLU A 198 -10.71 19.16 15.89
C GLU A 198 -9.60 20.04 15.30
N THR A 199 -8.76 19.49 14.43
CA THR A 199 -7.58 20.18 13.89
C THR A 199 -7.81 20.89 12.56
N CYS A 200 -8.80 20.48 11.76
CA CYS A 200 -9.10 21.07 10.46
C CYS A 200 -10.39 21.89 10.51
N GLN A 201 -10.27 23.12 11.00
CA GLN A 201 -11.35 24.12 11.05
C GLN A 201 -11.64 24.73 9.66
N SER A 202 -12.63 25.61 9.54
CA SER A 202 -13.11 26.13 8.25
C SER A 202 -12.06 26.81 7.37
N ASP A 203 -10.98 27.34 7.97
CA ASP A 203 -9.86 28.00 7.34
C ASP A 203 -8.68 27.06 7.00
N CYS A 204 -8.82 25.76 7.29
CA CYS A 204 -7.79 24.77 6.97
C CYS A 204 -7.58 24.65 5.47
N ILE A 205 -6.32 24.76 5.05
CA ILE A 205 -5.85 24.41 3.70
C ILE A 205 -5.17 23.05 3.80
N GLU A 206 -5.75 22.08 3.10
CA GLU A 206 -5.33 20.68 3.17
C GLU A 206 -4.00 20.40 2.47
N VAL A 207 -3.43 19.23 2.78
CA VAL A 207 -2.08 18.81 2.40
C VAL A 207 -1.83 18.75 0.89
N THR A 208 -2.88 18.52 0.11
CA THR A 208 -2.87 18.60 -1.37
C THR A 208 -4.09 19.39 -1.83
N THR A 209 -4.03 19.94 -3.05
CA THR A 209 -5.19 20.61 -3.66
C THR A 209 -6.35 19.63 -3.84
N TYR A 210 -6.08 18.38 -4.23
CA TYR A 210 -7.10 17.35 -4.41
C TYR A 210 -7.91 17.11 -3.12
N VAL A 211 -7.24 16.91 -1.99
CA VAL A 211 -7.92 16.72 -0.69
C VAL A 211 -8.63 17.99 -0.25
N HIS A 212 -8.05 19.16 -0.56
CA HIS A 212 -8.68 20.44 -0.23
C HIS A 212 -10.01 20.65 -0.96
N ASP A 213 -10.10 20.27 -2.23
CA ASP A 213 -11.35 20.38 -3.00
C ASP A 213 -12.46 19.52 -2.35
N ILE A 214 -12.13 18.28 -1.94
CA ILE A 214 -13.07 17.40 -1.22
C ILE A 214 -13.43 17.98 0.16
N PHE A 215 -12.44 18.58 0.84
CA PHE A 215 -12.66 19.24 2.12
C PHE A 215 -13.66 20.39 2.01
N LEU A 216 -13.60 21.21 0.96
CA LEU A 216 -14.56 22.31 0.75
C LEU A 216 -15.98 21.77 0.53
N ASP A 217 -16.12 20.61 -0.10
CA ASP A 217 -17.39 19.93 -0.37
C ASP A 217 -17.93 19.07 0.79
N ARG A 218 -17.22 19.02 1.94
CA ARG A 218 -17.53 18.14 3.09
C ARG A 218 -18.88 18.36 3.77
N GLN A 219 -19.65 19.37 3.36
CA GLN A 219 -21.00 19.63 3.90
C GLN A 219 -21.95 18.45 3.65
N TYR A 220 -21.64 17.59 2.67
CA TYR A 220 -22.33 16.33 2.44
C TYR A 220 -21.65 15.18 3.22
N SER A 221 -22.45 14.37 3.93
CA SER A 221 -21.93 13.34 4.85
C SER A 221 -21.04 12.29 4.16
N CYS A 222 -21.29 11.97 2.88
CA CYS A 222 -20.44 11.08 2.09
C CYS A 222 -19.06 11.68 1.79
N GLU A 223 -19.00 12.96 1.40
CA GLU A 223 -17.75 13.65 1.12
C GLU A 223 -16.95 13.90 2.40
N ALA A 224 -17.59 14.06 3.55
CA ALA A 224 -16.89 14.16 4.83
C ALA A 224 -16.08 12.89 5.16
N ILE A 225 -16.64 11.70 4.90
CA ILE A 225 -15.95 10.43 5.17
C ILE A 225 -14.83 10.21 4.14
N ARG A 226 -15.10 10.52 2.87
CA ARG A 226 -14.10 10.46 1.80
C ARG A 226 -12.93 11.39 2.10
N TRP A 227 -13.20 12.65 2.42
CA TRP A 227 -12.18 13.64 2.80
C TRP A 227 -11.25 13.08 3.89
N MET A 228 -11.79 12.49 4.96
CA MET A 228 -10.97 12.00 6.07
C MET A 228 -10.03 10.87 5.65
N GLU A 229 -10.47 9.97 4.79
CA GLU A 229 -9.66 8.89 4.25
C GLU A 229 -8.59 9.42 3.28
N GLU A 230 -8.96 10.30 2.36
CA GLU A 230 -8.05 10.92 1.39
C GLU A 230 -6.99 11.79 2.09
N SER A 231 -7.41 12.54 3.10
CA SER A 231 -6.56 13.37 3.97
C SER A 231 -5.53 12.52 4.70
N PHE A 232 -5.91 11.34 5.21
CA PHE A 232 -4.97 10.37 5.74
C PHE A 232 -3.98 9.90 4.65
N CYS A 233 -4.47 9.43 3.50
CA CYS A 233 -3.64 8.82 2.46
C CYS A 233 -2.61 9.81 1.88
N ASP A 234 -3.02 11.04 1.60
CA ASP A 234 -2.12 12.08 1.10
C ASP A 234 -1.12 12.55 2.14
N THR A 235 -1.52 12.63 3.41
CA THR A 235 -0.58 12.93 4.50
C THR A 235 0.52 11.89 4.57
N VAL A 236 0.17 10.60 4.51
CA VAL A 236 1.16 9.51 4.51
C VAL A 236 2.06 9.59 3.28
N ALA A 237 1.50 9.81 2.09
CA ALA A 237 2.26 9.95 0.85
C ALA A 237 3.27 11.10 0.90
N ILE A 238 2.87 12.27 1.42
CA ILE A 238 3.75 13.44 1.55
C ILE A 238 4.86 13.20 2.60
N LEU A 239 4.53 12.55 3.71
CA LEU A 239 5.53 12.22 4.74
C LEU A 239 6.58 11.22 4.22
N VAL A 240 6.16 10.22 3.44
CA VAL A 240 7.05 9.21 2.85
C VAL A 240 7.86 9.76 1.67
N ALA A 241 7.27 10.65 0.88
CA ALA A 241 7.90 11.28 -0.27
C ALA A 241 7.78 12.82 -0.19
N PRO A 242 8.65 13.50 0.57
CA PRO A 242 8.55 14.95 0.79
C PRO A 242 8.66 15.82 -0.45
N THR A 243 9.21 15.29 -1.55
CA THR A 243 9.30 15.97 -2.86
C THR A 243 8.10 15.68 -3.75
N TYR A 244 7.01 15.13 -3.22
CA TYR A 244 5.81 14.83 -4.00
C TYR A 244 5.20 16.13 -4.57
N PRO A 245 5.11 16.29 -5.90
CA PRO A 245 4.69 17.56 -6.50
C PRO A 245 3.25 17.99 -6.20
N ALA A 246 2.40 17.08 -5.71
CA ALA A 246 1.02 17.40 -5.35
C ALA A 246 0.88 18.09 -3.97
N PHE A 247 1.98 18.20 -3.20
CA PHE A 247 1.96 18.94 -1.94
C PHE A 247 1.49 20.38 -2.18
N ASN A 248 0.46 20.81 -1.44
CA ASN A 248 -0.03 22.16 -1.51
C ASN A 248 0.92 23.09 -0.73
N PRO A 249 1.62 24.03 -1.39
CA PRO A 249 2.56 24.92 -0.72
C PRO A 249 1.86 25.86 0.29
N ASN A 250 0.55 26.06 0.15
CA ASN A 250 -0.26 26.86 1.07
C ASN A 250 -0.92 26.02 2.18
N SER A 251 -0.61 24.73 2.27
CA SER A 251 -1.15 23.84 3.31
C SER A 251 -0.92 24.44 4.70
N THR A 252 -1.99 24.58 5.48
CA THR A 252 -1.92 25.00 6.89
C THR A 252 -1.83 23.82 7.85
N VAL A 253 -1.92 22.60 7.32
CA VAL A 253 -1.79 21.37 8.12
C VAL A 253 -0.38 21.22 8.69
N ASP A 254 -0.28 21.06 10.00
CA ASP A 254 0.95 20.63 10.65
C ASP A 254 1.15 19.12 10.45
N LEU A 255 2.07 18.77 9.55
CA LEU A 255 2.38 17.38 9.23
C LEU A 255 3.06 16.62 10.38
N ASN A 256 3.73 17.29 11.32
CA ASN A 256 4.30 16.61 12.48
C ASN A 256 3.21 16.20 13.46
N VAL A 257 2.24 17.08 13.70
CA VAL A 257 1.06 16.76 14.52
C VAL A 257 0.25 15.63 13.86
N ARG A 258 0.05 15.67 12.53
CA ARG A 258 -0.61 14.56 11.84
C ARG A 258 0.18 13.25 11.91
N ARG A 259 1.50 13.30 11.75
CA ARG A 259 2.38 12.12 11.88
C ARG A 259 2.24 11.48 13.26
N GLU A 260 2.22 12.29 14.31
CA GLU A 260 2.05 11.82 15.69
C GLU A 260 0.68 11.19 15.92
N ALA A 261 -0.40 11.81 15.42
CA ALA A 261 -1.74 11.23 15.47
C ALA A 261 -1.82 9.90 14.70
N ILE A 262 -1.24 9.81 13.49
CA ILE A 262 -1.19 8.58 12.70
C ILE A 262 -0.43 7.47 13.45
N ALA A 263 0.71 7.79 14.04
CA ALA A 263 1.50 6.85 14.82
C ALA A 263 0.78 6.41 16.10
N GLY A 264 0.12 7.34 16.81
CA GLY A 264 -0.60 7.08 18.05
C GLY A 264 -1.86 6.23 17.85
N THR A 265 -2.67 6.57 16.84
CA THR A 265 -3.97 5.90 16.60
C THR A 265 -3.81 4.59 15.83
N PHE A 266 -2.89 4.51 14.86
CA PHE A 266 -2.78 3.34 13.98
C PHE A 266 -1.49 2.53 14.19
N GLY A 267 -0.51 3.03 14.93
CA GLY A 267 0.80 2.40 15.05
C GLY A 267 1.68 2.54 13.80
N LEU A 268 1.25 3.31 12.79
CA LEU A 268 1.99 3.49 11.54
C LEU A 268 3.17 4.44 11.77
N GLN A 269 4.38 3.88 11.85
CA GLN A 269 5.62 4.64 12.00
C GLN A 269 6.04 5.23 10.65
N LEU A 270 6.10 6.56 10.59
CA LEU A 270 6.48 7.32 9.40
C LEU A 270 7.76 8.12 9.67
N PRO A 271 8.60 8.33 8.63
CA PRO A 271 9.81 9.13 8.79
C PRO A 271 9.46 10.55 9.25
N PRO A 272 10.30 11.19 10.07
CA PRO A 272 10.13 12.60 10.37
C PRO A 272 10.27 13.41 9.09
N ARG A 273 9.42 14.42 8.90
CA ARG A 273 9.68 15.41 7.85
C ARG A 273 10.85 16.26 8.34
N LEU A 274 12.03 16.06 7.76
CA LEU A 274 13.12 17.00 7.95
C LEU A 274 12.60 18.35 7.45
N GLN A 275 12.64 19.38 8.30
CA GLN A 275 12.43 20.75 7.84
C GLN A 275 13.47 20.98 6.75
N ILE A 276 13.00 21.22 5.53
CA ILE A 276 13.86 21.75 4.49
C ILE A 276 14.17 23.16 4.98
N VAL A 277 15.34 23.32 5.60
CA VAL A 277 15.85 24.64 5.95
C VAL A 277 16.29 25.24 4.62
N ASP A 278 15.50 26.21 4.13
CA ASP A 278 15.86 27.03 2.97
C ASP A 278 17.15 27.83 3.23
#